data_AF-A0A1S2HSH1-F1
#
_entry.id   AF-A0A1S2HSH1-F1
#
_cell.length_a   1.000
_cell.length_b   1.000
_cell.length_c   1.000
_cell.angle_alpha   90.00
_cell.angle_beta   90.00
_cell.angle_gamma   90.00
#
_symmetry.space_group_name_H-M   'P 1'
#
loop_
_entity.id
_entity.type
_entity.pdbx_description
1 polymer ?
#
loop_
_entity_poly.entity_id
_entity_poly.type
_entity_poly.pdbx_seq_one_letter_code
_entity_poly.pdbx_strand_id
1 'polypeptide(L)' 'MTPDPTPFIERILASYRDQNTSALRSAISDAHKAGIPVEHLVTVLAAKLTDSLDQAGALS' A
#
# COMPACT_ATOMS: atom_id res chain seq x y z
N MET A 1 -13.80 -0.69 -15.71
CA MET A 1 -12.45 -0.13 -15.46
C MET A 1 -12.11 -0.43 -14.01
N THR A 2 -10.99 -1.11 -13.75
CA THR A 2 -10.46 -1.25 -12.39
C THR A 2 -9.78 0.06 -11.97
N PRO A 3 -10.04 0.59 -10.77
CA PRO A 3 -9.41 1.82 -10.30
C PRO A 3 -7.90 1.61 -10.10
N ASP A 4 -7.11 2.67 -10.29
CA ASP A 4 -5.67 2.66 -10.02
C ASP A 4 -5.40 2.60 -8.50
N PRO A 5 -4.68 1.58 -7.98
CA PRO A 5 -4.35 1.48 -6.56
C PRO A 5 -3.22 2.43 -6.12
N THR A 6 -2.42 2.96 -7.04
CA THR A 6 -1.22 3.75 -6.76
C THR A 6 -1.42 4.88 -5.73
N PRO A 7 -2.40 5.79 -5.87
CA PRO A 7 -2.58 6.89 -4.91
C PRO A 7 -2.95 6.41 -3.49
N PHE A 8 -3.63 5.28 -3.38
CA PHE A 8 -3.98 4.69 -2.08
C PHE A 8 -2.76 4.05 -1.42
N ILE A 9 -1.93 3.37 -2.21
CA ILE A 9 -0.67 2.75 -1.74
C ILE A 9 0.28 3.82 -1.21
N GLU A 10 0.44 4.94 -1.93
CA GLU A 10 1.26 6.06 -1.49
C GLU A 10 0.75 6.67 -0.17
N ARG A 11 -0.58 6.88 -0.05
CA ARG A 11 -1.19 7.35 1.20
C ARG A 11 -1.01 6.37 2.36
N ILE A 12 -1.11 5.05 2.12
CA ILE A 12 -0.88 4.01 3.13
C ILE A 12 0.57 4.06 3.62
N LEU A 13 1.54 4.12 2.70
CA LEU A 13 2.97 4.18 3.04
C LEU A 13 3.33 5.46 3.79
N ALA A 14 2.80 6.62 3.36
CA ALA A 14 3.00 7.89 4.07
C ALA A 14 2.41 7.83 5.48
N SER A 15 1.17 7.34 5.62
CA SER A 15 0.50 7.22 6.92
C SER A 15 1.23 6.26 7.87
N TYR A 16 1.81 5.18 7.34
CA TYR A 16 2.64 4.26 8.12
C TYR A 16 3.93 4.93 8.61
N ARG A 17 4.62 5.67 7.73
CA ARG A 17 5.83 6.44 8.07
C ARG A 17 5.57 7.47 9.17
N ASP A 18 4.42 8.14 9.10
CA ASP A 18 4.01 9.16 10.06
C ASP A 18 3.39 8.56 11.34
N GLN A 19 3.33 7.23 11.46
CA GLN A 19 2.66 6.50 12.55
C GLN A 19 1.20 6.94 12.77
N ASN A 20 0.53 7.40 11.71
CA ASN A 20 -0.82 7.93 11.77
C ASN A 20 -1.85 6.84 11.43
N THR A 21 -2.26 6.10 12.45
CA THR A 21 -3.22 4.99 12.33
C THR A 21 -4.58 5.43 11.76
N SER A 22 -5.03 6.64 12.06
CA SER A 22 -6.30 7.18 11.56
C SER A 22 -6.24 7.44 10.05
N ALA A 23 -5.15 8.06 9.58
CA ALA A 23 -4.92 8.28 8.15
C ALA A 23 -4.74 6.97 7.39
N LEU A 24 -4.05 6.00 7.99
CA LEU A 24 -3.85 4.66 7.43
C LEU A 24 -5.19 3.94 7.23
N ARG A 25 -6.05 3.93 8.25
CA ARG A 25 -7.41 3.37 8.15
C ARG A 25 -8.27 4.09 7.10
N SER A 26 -8.16 5.41 7.04
CA SER A 26 -8.87 6.22 6.04
C SER A 26 -8.46 5.85 4.61
N ALA A 27 -7.16 5.73 4.33
CA ALA A 27 -6.65 5.35 3.01
C ALA A 27 -7.12 3.95 2.58
N ILE A 28 -7.16 2.98 3.49
CA ILE A 28 -7.68 1.63 3.22
C ILE A 28 -9.19 1.67 2.97
N SER A 29 -9.95 2.45 3.76
CA SER A 29 -11.40 2.61 3.58
C SER A 29 -11.74 3.26 2.25
N ASP A 30 -11.01 4.30 1.86
CA ASP A 30 -11.20 5.00 0.58
C ASP A 30 -10.92 4.07 -0.61
N ALA A 31 -9.86 3.26 -0.53
CA ALA A 31 -9.54 2.27 -1.55
C ALA A 31 -10.64 1.22 -1.70
N HIS A 32 -11.19 0.73 -0.59
CA HIS A 32 -12.31 -0.20 -0.60
C HIS A 32 -13.57 0.42 -1.25
N LYS A 33 -13.90 1.66 -0.90
CA LYS A 33 -15.02 2.40 -1.51
C LYS A 33 -14.83 2.66 -3.00
N ALA A 34 -13.58 2.83 -3.44
CA ALA A 34 -13.25 2.95 -4.86
C ALA A 34 -13.38 1.62 -5.62
N GLY A 35 -13.59 0.49 -4.93
CA GLY A 35 -13.71 -0.83 -5.55
C GLY A 35 -12.37 -1.58 -5.65
N ILE A 36 -11.34 -1.15 -4.91
CA ILE A 36 -10.06 -1.84 -4.83
C ILE A 36 -10.10 -2.81 -3.66
N PRO A 37 -9.98 -4.13 -3.90
CA PRO A 37 -9.99 -5.11 -2.83
C PRO A 37 -8.72 -4.99 -1.98
N VAL A 38 -8.87 -5.22 -0.67
CA VAL A 38 -7.75 -5.14 0.27
C VAL A 38 -6.64 -6.13 -0.09
N GLU A 39 -6.97 -7.31 -0.62
CA GLU A 39 -5.97 -8.28 -1.06
C GLU A 39 -5.08 -7.69 -2.15
N HIS A 40 -5.64 -6.92 -3.09
CA HIS A 40 -4.86 -6.26 -4.13
C HIS A 40 -3.92 -5.20 -3.54
N LEU A 41 -4.36 -4.44 -2.54
CA LEU A 41 -3.50 -3.48 -1.84
C LEU A 41 -2.33 -4.20 -1.15
N VAL A 42 -2.61 -5.32 -0.47
CA VAL A 42 -1.59 -6.14 0.20
C VAL A 42 -0.60 -6.72 -0.81
N THR A 43 -1.07 -7.23 -1.95
CA THR A 43 -0.19 -7.75 -3.02
C THR A 43 0.75 -6.67 -3.53
N VAL A 44 0.24 -5.46 -3.80
CA VAL A 44 1.07 -4.34 -4.29
C VAL A 44 2.07 -3.88 -3.22
N LEU A 45 1.66 -3.81 -1.96
CA LEU A 45 2.56 -3.47 -0.85
C LEU A 45 3.65 -4.51 -0.65
N ALA A 46 3.30 -5.80 -0.72
CA ALA A 46 4.26 -6.90 -0.59
C ALA A 46 5.27 -6.89 -1.74
N ALA A 47 4.83 -6.70 -2.99
CA ALA A 47 5.72 -6.58 -4.14
C ALA A 47 6.72 -5.42 -3.96
N LYS A 48 6.25 -4.24 -3.53
CA LYS A 48 7.14 -3.09 -3.25
C LYS A 48 8.16 -3.38 -2.14
N LEU A 49 7.78 -4.15 -1.11
CA LEU A 49 8.71 -4.54 -0.05
C LEU A 49 9.74 -5.54 -0.56
N THR A 50 9.32 -6.54 -1.34
CA THR A 50 10.23 -7.51 -1.98
C THR A 50 11.23 -6.80 -2.88
N ASP A 51 10.78 -5.88 -3.74
CA ASP A 51 11.66 -5.07 -4.58
C ASP A 51 12.66 -4.25 -3.74
N SER A 52 12.21 -3.68 -2.62
CA SER A 52 13.07 -2.92 -1.71
C SER A 52 14.11 -3.80 -1.02
N LEU A 53 13.76 -5.04 -0.66
CA LEU A 53 14.68 -6.00 -0.03
C LEU A 53 15.69 -6.58 -1.03
N ASP A 54 15.26 -6.84 -2.26
CA ASP A 54 16.12 -7.28 -3.37
C ASP A 54 17.16 -6.20 -3.70
N GLN A 55 16.73 -4.94 -3.84
CA GLN A 55 17.63 -3.80 -4.05
C GLN A 55 18.62 -3.56 -2.90
N ALA A 56 18.24 -3.92 -1.67
CA ALA A 56 19.10 -3.81 -0.51
C ALA A 56 20.10 -4.97 -0.36
N GLY A 57 20.04 -5.99 -1.24
CA GLY A 57 20.85 -7.21 -1.12
C GLY A 57 20.49 -8.07 0.10
N ALA A 58 19.30 -7.87 0.67
CA ALA A 58 18.85 -8.55 1.89
C ALA A 58 18.25 -9.95 1.62
N LEU A 59 18.05 -10.31 0.35
CA LEU A 59 17.49 -11.59 -0.09
C LEU A 59 18.53 -12.54 -0.72
N SER A 60 19.81 -12.15 -0.74
CA SER A 60 20.95 -12.90 -1.31
C SER A 60 21.52 -13.96 -0.38
#